data_AF-A0A0S8JR33-F1
#
_entry.id   AF-A0A0S8JR33-F1
#
_cell.length_a   1.000
_cell.length_b   1.000
_cell.length_c   1.000
_cell.angle_alpha   90.00
_cell.angle_beta   90.00
_cell.angle_gamma   90.00
#
_symmetry.space_group_name_H-M   'P 1'
#
loop_
_entity.id
_entity.type
_entity.pdbx_description
1 polymer ?
#
loop_
_entity_poly.entity_id
_entity_poly.type
_entity_poly.pdbx_seq_one_letter_code
_entity_poly.pdbx_strand_id
1 'polypeptide(L)'
;MKTINLVLGVHNHQPVGNFEHIFEEAYEKAYRPLLEVLERHRTIRFAFHNTGVLLEWFAEHHPEHIDRLRAMVARGQAEIL
;
A
#
# COMPACT_ATOMS: atom_id res chain seq x y z
N MET A 1 25.55 9.21 20.26
CA MET A 1 25.77 8.93 18.82
C MET A 1 24.66 9.62 18.04
N LYS A 2 24.96 10.18 16.85
CA LYS A 2 23.92 10.74 15.96
C LYS A 2 23.26 9.61 15.17
N THR A 3 21.95 9.68 14.99
CA THR A 3 21.18 8.76 14.14
C THR A 3 20.93 9.38 12.76
N ILE A 4 20.55 8.55 11.79
CA ILE A 4 20.11 8.96 10.46
C ILE A 4 18.59 8.84 10.40
N ASN A 5 17.93 9.80 9.75
CA ASN A 5 16.51 9.70 9.45
C ASN A 5 16.31 8.87 8.18
N LEU A 6 15.46 7.84 8.25
CA LEU A 6 15.04 7.05 7.10
C LEU A 6 13.61 7.44 6.72
N VAL A 7 13.41 7.70 5.43
CA VAL A 7 12.08 7.81 4.82
C VAL A 7 11.90 6.58 3.93
N LEU A 8 10.86 5.79 4.20
CA LEU A 8 10.47 4.64 3.39
C LEU A 8 9.21 4.99 2.59
N GLY A 9 9.28 4.92 1.27
CA GLY A 9 8.17 5.21 0.38
C GLY A 9 7.96 4.09 -0.64
N VAL A 10 6.70 3.83 -0.99
CA VAL A 10 6.31 2.82 -1.99
C VAL A 10 5.36 3.45 -3.00
N HIS A 11 5.60 3.17 -4.28
CA HIS A 11 4.77 3.61 -5.39
C HIS A 11 4.21 2.39 -6.11
N ASN A 12 2.89 2.18 -6.01
CA ASN A 12 2.18 1.14 -6.72
C ASN A 12 1.39 1.76 -7.88
N HIS A 13 1.59 1.19 -9.06
CA HIS A 13 0.96 1.65 -10.27
C HIS A 13 0.49 0.46 -11.10
N GLN A 14 -0.69 0.62 -11.68
CA GLN A 14 -1.14 -0.15 -12.83
C GLN A 14 -1.64 0.82 -13.90
N PRO A 15 -1.34 0.59 -15.19
CA PRO A 15 -1.86 1.43 -16.26
C PRO A 15 -3.34 1.12 -16.53
N VAL A 16 -4.07 2.16 -16.98
CA VAL A 16 -5.44 1.99 -17.46
C VAL A 16 -5.45 1.02 -18.64
N GLY A 17 -6.41 0.09 -18.64
CA GLY A 17 -6.57 -0.92 -19.70
C GLY A 17 -5.64 -2.14 -19.58
N ASN A 18 -4.90 -2.28 -18.48
CA ASN A 18 -4.19 -3.52 -18.20
C ASN A 18 -5.17 -4.66 -17.89
N PHE A 19 -4.73 -5.91 -18.04
CA PHE A 19 -5.58 -7.07 -17.82
C PHE A 19 -5.83 -7.30 -16.33
N GLU A 20 -7.08 -7.65 -15.96
CA GLU A 20 -7.49 -7.87 -14.57
C GLU A 20 -6.61 -8.90 -13.84
N HIS A 21 -6.23 -10.00 -14.49
CA HIS A 21 -5.34 -10.99 -13.89
C HIS A 21 -3.95 -10.45 -13.54
N ILE A 22 -3.48 -9.39 -14.21
CA ILE A 22 -2.22 -8.72 -13.87
C ILE A 22 -2.37 -7.87 -12.61
N PHE A 23 -3.53 -7.25 -12.39
CA PHE A 23 -3.83 -6.58 -11.12
C PHE A 23 -3.85 -7.58 -9.98
N GLU A 24 -4.58 -8.68 -10.15
CA GLU A 24 -4.69 -9.76 -9.15
C GLU A 24 -3.33 -10.37 -8.81
N GLU A 25 -2.53 -10.69 -9.84
CA GLU A 25 -1.19 -11.25 -9.64
C GLU A 25 -0.30 -10.28 -8.86
N ALA A 26 -0.34 -8.98 -9.19
CA ALA A 26 0.43 -7.97 -8.47
C ALA A 26 -0.08 -7.75 -7.04
N TYR A 27 -1.38 -7.85 -6.81
CA TYR A 27 -1.96 -7.78 -5.48
C TYR A 27 -1.45 -8.92 -4.59
N GLU A 28 -1.58 -10.15 -5.07
CA GLU A 28 -1.19 -11.36 -4.35
C GLU A 28 0.31 -11.41 -4.09
N LYS A 29 1.13 -10.99 -5.05
CA LYS A 29 2.59 -11.10 -4.96
C LYS A 29 3.28 -9.89 -4.32
N ALA A 30 2.68 -8.70 -4.38
CA ALA A 30 3.34 -7.47 -3.96
C ALA A 30 2.51 -6.62 -3.00
N TYR A 31 1.32 -6.16 -3.40
CA TYR A 31 0.60 -5.12 -2.64
C TYR A 31 0.13 -5.64 -1.28
N ARG A 32 -0.52 -6.81 -1.28
CA ARG A 32 -0.99 -7.46 -0.05
C ARG A 32 0.18 -7.82 0.87
N PRO A 33 1.15 -8.67 0.48
CA PRO A 33 2.18 -9.14 1.40
C PRO A 33 3.00 -8.00 2.01
N LEU A 34 3.29 -6.95 1.22
CA LEU A 34 3.98 -5.78 1.74
C LEU A 34 3.16 -5.05 2.80
N LEU A 35 1.87 -4.80 2.53
CA LEU A 35 0.99 -4.12 3.47
C LEU A 35 0.83 -4.93 4.77
N GLU A 36 0.67 -6.26 4.67
CA GLU A 36 0.54 -7.12 5.87
C GLU A 36 1.82 -7.13 6.72
N VAL A 37 3.00 -7.13 6.08
CA VAL A 37 4.27 -7.05 6.82
C VAL A 37 4.40 -5.71 7.53
N LEU A 38 4.10 -4.61 6.84
CA LEU A 38 4.13 -3.28 7.45
C LEU A 38 3.11 -3.17 8.59
N GLU A 39 1.91 -3.70 8.40
CA GLU A 39 0.85 -3.72 9.42
C GLU A 39 1.29 -4.38 10.73
N ARG A 40 2.04 -5.49 10.65
CA ARG A 40 2.60 -6.19 11.82
C ARG A 40 3.71 -5.39 12.52
N HIS A 41 4.49 -4.59 11.80
CA HIS A 41 5.62 -3.83 12.34
C HIS A 41 5.24 -2.37 12.64
N ARG A 42 4.46 -2.17 13.72
CA ARG A 42 3.84 -0.87 14.04
C ARG A 42 4.79 0.32 14.24
N THR A 43 6.08 0.06 14.49
CA THR A 43 7.10 1.12 14.66
C THR A 43 7.68 1.63 13.34
N ILE A 44 7.46 0.92 12.23
CA ILE A 44 7.92 1.33 10.90
C ILE A 44 6.90 2.30 10.31
N ARG A 45 7.35 3.53 10.04
CA ARG A 45 6.58 4.55 9.32
C ARG A 45 6.94 4.53 7.84
N PHE A 46 5.93 4.70 6.99
CA PHE A 46 6.12 4.67 5.54
C PHE A 46 5.12 5.57 4.82
N ALA A 47 5.47 5.95 3.60
CA ALA A 47 4.61 6.64 2.66
C ALA A 47 4.14 5.67 1.57
N PHE A 48 2.88 5.77 1.15
CA PHE A 48 2.25 4.85 0.20
C PHE A 48 1.51 5.63 -0.87
N HIS A 49 1.89 5.43 -2.12
CA HIS A 49 1.20 5.97 -3.29
C HIS A 49 0.56 4.84 -4.07
N ASN A 50 -0.74 4.95 -4.36
CA ASN A 50 -1.45 4.07 -5.29
C ASN A 50 -2.08 4.93 -6.37
N THR A 51 -1.87 4.61 -7.65
CA THR A 51 -2.54 5.34 -8.73
C THR A 51 -4.05 5.15 -8.71
N GLY A 52 -4.80 6.13 -9.20
CA GLY A 52 -6.28 6.15 -9.14
C GLY A 52 -6.94 4.85 -9.63
N VAL A 53 -6.57 4.37 -10.82
CA VAL A 53 -7.11 3.10 -11.37
C VAL A 53 -6.84 1.89 -10.49
N LEU A 54 -5.71 1.88 -9.77
CA LEU A 54 -5.39 0.80 -8.83
C LEU A 54 -6.23 0.92 -7.55
N LEU A 55 -6.47 2.14 -7.05
CA LEU A 55 -7.36 2.37 -5.92
C LEU A 55 -8.82 1.99 -6.24
N GLU A 56 -9.29 2.30 -7.45
CA GLU A 56 -10.61 1.88 -7.93
C GLU A 56 -10.71 0.35 -7.98
N TRP A 57 -9.68 -0.31 -8.53
CA TRP A 57 -9.62 -1.76 -8.57
C TRP A 57 -9.61 -2.38 -7.16
N PHE A 58 -8.84 -1.81 -6.20
CA PHE A 58 -8.91 -2.25 -4.80
C PHE A 58 -10.30 -2.06 -4.20
N ALA A 59 -10.97 -0.94 -4.45
CA ALA A 59 -12.29 -0.69 -3.88
C ALA A 59 -13.33 -1.74 -4.34
N GLU A 60 -13.18 -2.25 -5.55
CA GLU A 60 -14.08 -3.27 -6.12
C GLU A 60 -13.70 -4.70 -5.72
N HIS A 61 -12.40 -5.05 -5.74
CA HIS A 61 -11.94 -6.44 -5.61
C HIS A 61 -11.37 -6.76 -4.22
N HIS A 62 -10.70 -5.80 -3.60
CA HIS A 62 -9.99 -5.95 -2.31
C HIS A 62 -10.20 -4.76 -1.36
N PRO A 63 -11.46 -4.45 -0.98
CA PRO A 63 -11.75 -3.32 -0.11
C PRO A 63 -11.02 -3.42 1.24
N GLU A 64 -10.67 -4.63 1.69
CA GLU A 64 -9.88 -4.87 2.89
C GLU A 64 -8.48 -4.24 2.83
N HIS A 65 -7.91 -4.06 1.62
CA HIS A 65 -6.62 -3.39 1.45
C HIS A 65 -6.72 -1.91 1.87
N ILE A 66 -7.82 -1.25 1.48
CA ILE A 66 -8.10 0.14 1.82
C ILE A 66 -8.39 0.27 3.32
N ASP A 67 -9.15 -0.67 3.89
CA ASP A 67 -9.48 -0.64 5.33
C ASP A 67 -8.23 -0.79 6.21
N ARG A 68 -7.33 -1.70 5.86
CA ARG A 68 -6.03 -1.85 6.53
C ARG A 68 -5.21 -0.57 6.43
N LEU A 69 -5.07 0.00 5.23
CA LEU A 69 -4.32 1.24 5.02
C LEU A 69 -4.95 2.40 5.80
N ARG A 70 -6.29 2.52 5.84
CA ARG A 70 -7.00 3.52 6.65
C ARG A 70 -6.68 3.37 8.14
N ALA A 71 -6.68 2.15 8.67
CA ALA A 71 -6.31 1.89 10.05
C ALA A 71 -4.84 2.23 10.34
N MET A 72 -3.96 2.11 9.34
CA MET A 72 -2.53 2.47 9.42
C MET A 72 -2.32 3.98 9.42
N VAL A 73 -3.06 4.71 8.60
CA VAL A 73 -3.07 6.19 8.59
C VAL A 73 -3.61 6.73 9.91
N ALA A 74 -4.74 6.19 10.40
CA ALA A 74 -5.38 6.66 11.64
C ALA A 74 -4.46 6.58 12.87
N ARG A 75 -3.50 5.64 12.87
CA ARG A 75 -2.50 5.48 13.95
C ARG A 75 -1.15 6.15 13.66
N GLY A 76 -1.05 6.94 12.59
CA GLY A 76 0.17 7.66 12.20
C GLY A 76 1.30 6.77 11.69
N GLN A 77 0.99 5.55 11.25
CA GLN A 77 1.98 4.61 10.73
C GLN A 77 2.20 4.79 9.22
N ALA A 78 1.17 5.19 8.48
CA ALA A 78 1.22 5.42 7.04
C ALA A 78 0.89 6.87 6.67
N GLU A 79 1.55 7.38 5.64
CA GLU A 79 1.23 8.63 4.94
C GLU A 79 0.79 8.31 3.50
N ILE A 80 -0.23 9.00 2.99
CA ILE A 80 -0.71 8.85 1.61
C ILE A 80 -0.10 9.97 0.76
N LEU A 81 0.48 9.61 -0.39
CA LEU A 81 1.11 10.54 -1.34
C LEU A 81 0.25 10.76 -2.59
#